data_AF-A0A1C7Z9K5-F1
#
_entry.id   AF-A0A1C7Z9K5-F1
#
_cell.length_a   1.000
_cell.length_b   1.000
_cell.length_c   1.000
_cell.angle_alpha   90.00
_cell.angle_beta   90.00
_cell.angle_gamma   90.00
#
_symmetry.space_group_name_H-M   'P 1'
#
loop_
_entity.id
_entity.type
_entity.pdbx_description
1 polymer ?
#
loop_
_entity_poly.entity_id
_entity_poly.type
_entity_poly.pdbx_seq_one_letter_code
_entity_poly.pdbx_strand_id
1 'polypeptide(L)' 'MTNKNDALVLHRRTRAPNQASLHCREIELRLADDGCHVMLSRYVELYSDEHTAWCSVRHHRIPLTRMIRWIISNGEVVKV' A
#
# COMPACT_ATOMS: atom_id res chain seq x y z
N MET A 1 -16.93 -2.83 -16.45
CA MET A 1 -15.47 -2.90 -16.27
C MET A 1 -15.08 -1.86 -15.23
N THR A 2 -15.06 -2.24 -13.95
CA THR A 2 -14.63 -1.33 -12.87
C THR A 2 -13.13 -1.12 -13.01
N ASN A 3 -12.72 0.13 -13.19
CA ASN A 3 -11.32 0.53 -13.28
C ASN A 3 -10.61 0.15 -11.97
N LYS A 4 -9.97 -1.03 -11.94
CA LYS A 4 -9.27 -1.59 -10.78
C LYS A 4 -7.92 -0.90 -10.50
N ASN A 5 -7.64 0.25 -11.11
CA ASN A 5 -6.28 0.81 -11.17
C ASN A 5 -5.94 2.02 -10.28
N ASP A 6 -6.83 2.61 -9.50
CA ASP A 6 -6.45 3.84 -8.78
C ASP A 6 -6.01 3.58 -7.32
N ALA A 7 -5.16 2.58 -7.11
CA ALA A 7 -4.42 2.48 -5.85
C ALA A 7 -3.24 3.45 -5.89
N LEU A 8 -3.17 4.37 -4.93
CA LEU A 8 -2.03 5.25 -4.75
C LEU A 8 -0.89 4.46 -4.09
N VAL A 9 0.15 4.13 -4.86
CA VAL A 9 1.37 3.52 -4.31
C VAL A 9 2.14 4.59 -3.54
N LEU A 10 2.18 4.44 -2.22
CA LEU A 10 2.91 5.35 -1.33
C LEU A 10 4.38 5.01 -1.23
N HIS A 11 4.69 3.72 -1.28
CA HIS A 11 6.05 3.23 -1.13
C HIS A 11 6.18 1.87 -1.81
N ARG A 12 7.15 1.74 -2.70
CA ARG A 12 7.54 0.46 -3.29
C ARG A 12 9.04 0.30 -3.16
N ARG A 13 9.47 -0.85 -2.67
CA ARG A 13 10.88 -1.22 -2.62
C ARG A 13 11.05 -2.66 -3.08
N THR A 14 11.96 -2.83 -4.03
CA THR A 14 12.40 -4.15 -4.49
C THR A 14 13.87 -4.33 -4.16
N ARG A 15 14.26 -5.52 -3.71
CA ARG A 15 15.65 -5.91 -3.49
C ARG A 15 15.88 -7.32 -4.02
N ALA A 16 17.01 -7.55 -4.68
CA ALA A 16 17.46 -8.88 -5.05
C ALA A 16 18.70 -9.22 -4.19
N PRO A 17 18.53 -9.83 -3.00
CA PRO A 17 19.67 -10.11 -2.11
C PRO A 17 20.61 -11.16 -2.67
N ASN A 18 20.14 -12.02 -3.58
CA ASN A 18 20.98 -12.91 -4.40
C ASN A 18 20.33 -13.09 -5.79
N GLN A 19 20.99 -13.81 -6.69
CA GLN A 19 20.51 -14.02 -8.06
C GLN A 19 19.22 -14.85 -8.15
N ALA A 20 18.87 -15.58 -7.08
CA ALA A 20 17.77 -16.52 -7.03
C ALA A 20 16.61 -16.05 -6.14
N SER A 21 16.61 -14.79 -5.67
CA SER A 21 15.55 -14.26 -4.81
C SER A 21 15.24 -12.78 -5.03
N LEU A 22 13.97 -12.44 -4.91
CA LEU A 22 13.45 -11.08 -5.03
C LEU A 22 12.52 -10.77 -3.85
N HIS A 23 12.84 -9.70 -3.13
CA HIS A 23 12.05 -9.18 -2.03
C HIS A 23 11.34 -7.91 -2.49
N CYS A 24 10.02 -7.96 -2.56
CA CYS A 24 9.16 -6.82 -2.86
C CYS A 24 8.42 -6.40 -1.60
N ARG A 25 8.40 -5.09 -1.32
CA ARG A 25 7.56 -4.49 -0.29
C ARG A 25 6.83 -3.28 -0.85
N GLU A 26 5.52 -3.28 -0.69
CA GLU A 26 4.64 -2.23 -1.17
C GLU A 26 3.72 -1.73 -0.06
N ILE A 27 3.47 -0.42 -0.05
CA ILE A 27 2.39 0.22 0.70
C ILE A 27 1.54 1.00 -0.30
N GLU A 28 0.25 0.70 -0.33
CA GLU A 28 -0.73 1.39 -1.17
C GLU A 28 -1.92 1.92 -0.35
N LEU A 29 -2.56 2.97 -0.85
CA LEU A 29 -3.87 3.43 -0.41
C LEU A 29 -4.88 3.25 -1.54
N ARG A 30 -6.09 2.81 -1.20
CA ARG A 30 -7.21 2.72 -2.14
C ARG A 30 -8.50 3.18 -1.48
N LEU A 31 -9.36 3.91 -2.20
CA LEU A 31 -10.73 4.15 -1.74
C LEU A 31 -11.52 2.83 -1.79
N ALA A 32 -12.17 2.46 -0.70
CA ALA A 32 -13.04 1.30 -0.68
C ALA A 32 -14.29 1.54 -1.53
N ASP A 33 -14.93 0.47 -1.99
CA ASP A 33 -16.11 0.54 -2.86
C ASP A 33 -17.30 1.28 -2.23
N ASP A 34 -17.32 1.40 -0.89
CA ASP A 34 -18.35 2.14 -0.15
C ASP A 34 -18.16 3.67 -0.14
N GLY A 35 -17.05 4.17 -0.68
CA GLY A 35 -16.68 5.58 -0.70
C GLY A 35 -16.42 6.22 0.67
N CYS A 36 -16.62 5.47 1.76
CA CYS A 36 -16.55 5.97 3.14
C CYS A 36 -15.26 5.54 3.84
N HIS A 37 -14.53 4.58 3.28
CA HIS A 37 -13.29 4.07 3.85
C HIS A 37 -12.13 4.13 2.86
N VAL A 38 -10.93 4.25 3.41
CA VAL A 38 -9.67 4.03 2.70
C VAL A 38 -9.06 2.74 3.19
N MET A 39 -8.61 1.91 2.26
CA MET A 39 -7.83 0.71 2.51
C MET A 39 -6.36 1.06 2.42
N LEU A 40 -5.64 0.93 3.54
CA LEU A 40 -4.17 0.92 3.56
C LEU A 40 -3.71 -0.53 3.51
N SER A 41 -3.07 -0.92 2.42
CA SER A 41 -2.54 -2.27 2.25
C SER A 41 -1.02 -2.25 2.31
N ARG A 42 -0.44 -3.21 3.02
CA ARG A 42 1.01 -3.45 3.04
C ARG A 42 1.28 -4.86 2.56
N TYR A 43 2.05 -4.98 1.48
CA TYR A 43 2.48 -6.24 0.90
C TYR A 43 3.96 -6.48 1.17
N VAL A 44 4.29 -7.72 1.46
CA VAL A 44 5.65 -8.24 1.46
C VAL A 44 5.63 -9.53 0.67
N GLU A 45 6.39 -9.57 -0.40
CA GLU A 45 6.50 -10.73 -1.29
C GLU A 45 7.97 -11.13 -1.39
N LEU A 46 8.22 -12.42 -1.18
CA LEU A 46 9.48 -13.08 -1.42
C LEU A 46 9.28 -14.06 -2.57
N TYR A 47 9.98 -13.84 -3.66
CA TYR A 47 10.12 -14.79 -4.75
C TYR A 47 11.46 -15.50 -4.59
N SER A 48 11.49 -16.82 -4.74
CA SER A 48 12.74 -17.59 -4.82
C SER A 48 12.63 -18.72 -5.85
N ASP A 49 13.77 -19.07 -6.46
CA ASP A 49 13.84 -20.15 -7.46
C ASP A 49 13.58 -21.54 -6.86
N GLU A 50 13.74 -21.69 -5.53
CA GLU A 50 13.54 -22.95 -4.78
C GLU A 50 12.05 -23.25 -4.51
N HIS A 51 11.14 -22.75 -5.35
CA HIS A 51 9.68 -22.86 -5.22
C HIS A 51 9.07 -22.26 -3.94
N THR A 52 9.85 -21.58 -3.10
CA THR A 52 9.34 -20.93 -1.90
C THR A 52 8.96 -19.49 -2.22
N ALA A 53 7.70 -19.29 -2.58
CA ALA A 53 7.11 -17.96 -2.69
C ALA A 53 6.32 -17.66 -1.41
N TRP A 54 6.68 -16.59 -0.70
CA TRP A 54 5.94 -16.14 0.48
C TRP A 54 5.33 -14.78 0.21
N CYS A 55 4.01 -14.66 0.41
CA CYS A 55 3.30 -13.39 0.37
C CYS A 55 2.61 -13.16 1.71
N SER A 56 2.84 -11.99 2.29
CA SER A 56 2.09 -11.51 3.44
C SER A 56 1.46 -10.16 3.10
N VAL A 57 0.15 -10.08 3.31
CA VAL A 57 -0.61 -8.85 3.16
C VAL A 57 -1.28 -8.49 4.47
N ARG A 58 -1.23 -7.20 4.83
CA ARG A 58 -2.04 -6.63 5.91
C ARG A 58 -2.86 -5.48 5.37
N HIS A 59 -4.15 -5.50 5.67
CA HIS A 59 -5.09 -4.47 5.29
C HIS A 59 -5.59 -3.74 6.53
N HIS A 60 -5.62 -2.41 6.46
CA HIS A 60 -6.28 -1.56 7.44
C HIS A 60 -7.40 -0.79 6.74
N ARG A 61 -8.63 -0.98 7.23
CA ARG A 61 -9.79 -0.19 6.80
C ARG A 61 -9.91 1.03 7.71
N ILE A 62 -9.86 2.21 7.12
CA ILE A 62 -9.80 3.48 7.85
C ILE A 62 -10.99 4.33 7.40
N PRO A 63 -11.85 4.83 8.31
CA PRO A 63 -12.88 5.79 7.91
C PRO A 63 -12.24 7.02 7.26
N LEU A 64 -12.66 7.35 6.03
CA LEU A 64 -12.08 8.43 5.24
C LEU A 64 -12.14 9.77 6.00
N THR A 65 -13.24 10.02 6.71
CA THR A 65 -13.42 11.22 7.54
C THR A 65 -12.38 11.32 8.67
N ARG A 66 -11.97 10.21 9.27
CA ARG A 66 -10.90 10.20 10.28
C ARG A 66 -9.54 10.51 9.66
N MET A 67 -9.25 9.91 8.51
CA MET A 67 -7.99 10.15 7.80
C MET A 67 -7.87 11.61 7.37
N ILE A 68 -8.91 12.19 6.77
CA ILE A 68 -8.93 13.60 6.35
C ILE A 68 -8.70 14.53 7.54
N ARG A 69 -9.41 14.33 8.66
CA ARG A 69 -9.19 15.15 9.86
C ARG A 69 -7.76 15.05 10.36
N TRP A 70 -7.19 13.84 10.38
CA TRP A 70 -5.80 13.64 10.80
C TRP A 70 -4.83 14.37 9.86
N ILE A 71 -5.02 14.30 8.54
CA ILE A 71 -4.20 15.01 7.56
C ILE A 71 -4.29 16.52 7.76
N ILE A 72 -5.50 17.07 7.96
CA ILE A 72 -5.68 18.51 8.22
C ILE A 72 -4.96 18.93 9.52
N SER A 73 -5.06 18.11 10.57
CA SER A 73 -4.46 18.44 11.86
C SER A 73 -2.93 18.30 11.90
N ASN A 74 -2.33 17.50 11.01
CA ASN A 74 -0.89 17.19 11.03
C ASN A 74 -0.15 17.61 9.76
N GLY A 75 -0.85 18.12 8.74
CA GLY A 75 -0.26 18.58 7.51
C GLY A 75 0.46 19.91 7.70
N GLU A 76 1.60 20.07 7.02
CA GLU A 76 2.29 21.35 6.97
C GLU A 76 1.56 22.32 6.04
N VAL A 77 1.37 23.57 6.49
CA VAL A 77 0.78 24.60 5.65
C VAL A 77 1.85 25.09 4.67
N VAL A 78 1.71 24.69 3.41
CA VAL A 78 2.52 25.22 2.31
C VAL A 78 2.01 26.62 1.98
N LYS A 79 2.81 27.66 2.24
CA LYS A 79 2.55 29.01 1.73
C LYS A 79 2.89 29.01 0.24
N VAL A 80 1.87 29.19 -0.60
CA VAL A 80 2.00 29.38 -2.06
C VAL A 80 2.28 30.84 -2.35
#